data_AF-A0A353F3J3-F1
#
_entry.id   AF-A0A353F3J3-F1
#
_cell.length_a   1.000
_cell.length_b   1.000
_cell.length_c   1.000
_cell.angle_alpha   90.00
_cell.angle_beta   90.00
_cell.angle_gamma   90.00
#
_symmetry.space_group_name_H-M   'P 1'
#
loop_
_entity.id
_entity.type
_entity.pdbx_description
1 polymer ?
#
loop_
_entity_poly.entity_id
_entity_poly.type
_entity_poly.pdbx_seq_one_letter_code
_entity_poly.pdbx_strand_id
1 'polypeptide(L)'
;MKKEGIGGYLYLACIGLALAVMGGFFVFVLGRGYIRAKETQEWPSYSAVVIVSEVGDRQIGKAKEYRHKLVYEYRVDDKFYRGERLKRRENPYFKKK
;
A
#
# COMPACT_ATOMS: atom_id res chain seq x y z
N MET A 1 13.70 53.71 25.05
CA MET A 1 12.75 52.61 24.78
C MET A 1 12.90 52.23 23.31
N LYS A 2 13.67 51.18 22.99
CA LYS A 2 13.83 50.70 21.60
C LYS A 2 12.44 50.27 21.11
N LYS A 3 11.91 50.92 20.07
CA LYS A 3 10.70 50.45 19.38
C LYS A 3 11.08 49.16 18.67
N GLU A 4 10.97 48.03 19.36
CA GLU A 4 11.12 46.72 18.73
C GLU A 4 10.00 46.59 17.70
N GLY A 5 10.36 46.62 16.42
CA GLY A 5 9.41 46.59 15.32
C GLY A 5 8.63 45.28 15.35
N ILE A 6 7.31 45.38 15.48
CA ILE A 6 6.34 44.27 15.39
C ILE A 6 6.61 43.36 14.17
N GLY A 7 7.21 43.90 13.10
CA GLY A 7 7.60 43.16 11.90
C GLY A 7 8.53 41.97 12.14
N GLY A 8 9.43 42.02 13.13
CA GLY A 8 10.30 40.88 13.45
C GLY A 8 9.53 39.68 14.00
N TYR A 9 8.59 39.95 14.92
CA TYR A 9 7.70 38.94 15.49
C TYR A 9 6.72 38.40 14.44
N LEU A 10 6.20 39.26 13.56
CA LEU A 10 5.31 38.83 12.46
C LEU A 10 6.05 37.91 11.47
N TYR A 11 7.30 38.21 11.15
CA TYR A 11 8.14 37.39 10.29
C TYR A 11 8.42 36.01 10.90
N LEU A 12 8.80 35.97 12.19
CA LEU A 12 8.97 34.70 12.92
C LEU A 12 7.68 33.89 12.97
N ALA A 13 6.53 34.53 13.19
CA ALA A 13 5.23 33.88 13.21
C ALA A 13 4.88 33.25 11.85
N CYS A 14 5.14 33.96 10.74
CA CYS A 14 4.93 33.42 9.40
C CYS A 14 5.82 32.20 9.10
N ILE A 15 7.09 32.23 9.52
CA ILE A 15 7.99 31.07 9.37
C ILE A 15 7.51 29.89 10.21
N GLY A 16 7.14 30.14 11.47
CA GLY A 16 6.60 29.09 12.35
C GLY A 16 5.33 28.47 11.79
N LEU A 17 4.44 29.29 11.22
CA LEU A 17 3.21 28.82 10.57
C LEU A 17 3.52 28.00 9.31
N ALA A 18 4.46 28.43 8.47
CA ALA A 18 4.88 27.67 7.30
C ALA A 18 5.46 26.30 7.67
N LEU A 19 6.30 26.24 8.72
CA LEU A 19 6.84 24.98 9.24
C LEU A 19 5.75 24.08 9.81
N ALA A 20 4.78 24.63 10.55
CA ALA A 20 3.66 23.87 11.10
C ALA A 20 2.79 23.27 9.98
N VAL A 21 2.53 24.03 8.91
CA VAL A 21 1.78 23.54 7.74
C VAL A 21 2.54 22.42 7.04
N MET A 22 3.85 22.58 6.81
CA MET A 22 4.66 21.52 6.20
C MET A 22 4.70 20.25 7.06
N GLY A 23 4.88 20.39 8.38
CA GLY A 23 4.85 19.28 9.32
C GLY A 23 3.50 18.57 9.33
N GLY A 24 2.40 19.33 9.39
CA GLY A 24 1.04 18.80 9.33
C GLY A 24 0.76 18.04 8.03
N PHE A 25 1.21 18.58 6.89
CA PHE A 25 1.09 17.89 5.60
C PHE A 25 1.84 16.55 5.60
N PHE A 26 3.05 16.51 6.14
CA PHE A 26 3.85 15.28 6.20
C PHE A 26 3.19 14.22 7.09
N VAL A 27 2.71 14.61 8.27
CA VAL A 27 1.97 13.72 9.18
C VAL A 27 0.68 13.21 8.53
N PHE A 28 -0.03 14.05 7.78
CA PHE A 28 -1.24 13.64 7.07
C PHE A 28 -0.96 12.56 6.01
N VAL A 29 0.08 12.76 5.19
CA VAL A 29 0.47 11.79 4.15
C VAL A 29 0.90 10.47 4.77
N LEU A 30 1.76 10.51 5.79
CA LEU A 30 2.22 9.32 6.49
C LEU A 30 1.08 8.61 7.23
N GLY A 31 0.23 9.37 7.93
CA GLY A 31 -0.92 8.85 8.66
C GLY A 31 -1.89 8.10 7.75
N ARG A 32 -2.16 8.63 6.56
CA ARG A 32 -3.00 7.92 5.56
C ARG A 32 -2.37 6.60 5.11
N GLY A 33 -1.05 6.57 4.92
CA GLY A 33 -0.33 5.34 4.60
C GLY A 33 -0.38 4.32 5.74
N TYR A 34 -0.16 4.80 6.97
CA TYR A 34 -0.21 3.98 8.18
C TYR A 34 -1.58 3.35 8.40
N ILE A 35 -2.68 4.12 8.28
CA ILE A 35 -4.04 3.61 8.46
C ILE A 35 -4.33 2.48 7.45
N ARG A 36 -4.00 2.67 6.17
CA ARG A 36 -4.18 1.63 5.15
C ARG A 36 -3.38 0.36 5.42
N ALA A 37 -2.15 0.51 5.90
CA ALA A 37 -1.30 -0.63 6.26
C ALA A 37 -1.85 -1.37 7.49
N LYS A 38 -2.29 -0.63 8.51
CA LYS A 38 -2.91 -1.18 9.72
C LYS A 38 -4.19 -1.93 9.41
N GLU A 39 -5.08 -1.35 8.60
CA GLU A 39 -6.30 -2.02 8.11
C GLU A 39 -5.96 -3.35 7.43
N THR A 40 -4.91 -3.37 6.59
CA THR A 40 -4.48 -4.62 5.92
C THR A 40 -3.90 -5.64 6.87
N GLN A 41 -3.24 -5.20 7.96
CA GLN A 41 -2.69 -6.10 8.97
C GLN A 41 -3.79 -6.74 9.84
N GLU A 42 -4.88 -6.02 10.07
CA GLU A 42 -6.04 -6.50 10.83
C GLU A 42 -6.99 -7.38 9.99
N TRP A 43 -6.69 -7.62 8.71
CA TRP A 43 -7.53 -8.47 7.88
C TRP A 43 -7.62 -9.90 8.43
N PRO A 44 -8.84 -10.40 8.66
CA PRO A 44 -9.03 -11.78 9.08
C PRO A 44 -8.52 -12.73 7.99
N SER A 45 -7.85 -13.79 8.43
CA SER A 45 -7.37 -14.84 7.54
C SER A 45 -8.51 -15.83 7.24
N TYR A 46 -8.90 -15.93 5.98
CA TYR A 46 -9.88 -16.90 5.51
C TYR A 46 -9.21 -18.07 4.79
N SER A 47 -9.74 -19.27 4.99
CA SER A 47 -9.29 -20.44 4.24
C SER A 47 -9.71 -20.33 2.77
N ALA A 48 -8.77 -20.60 1.87
CA ALA A 48 -8.98 -20.59 0.43
C ALA A 48 -8.59 -21.95 -0.17
N VAL A 49 -9.38 -22.43 -1.12
CA VAL A 49 -9.12 -23.67 -1.86
C VAL A 49 -8.68 -23.31 -3.27
N VAL A 50 -7.54 -23.86 -3.69
CA VAL A 50 -7.07 -23.74 -5.07
C VAL A 50 -7.86 -24.68 -5.96
N ILE A 51 -8.58 -24.12 -6.93
CA ILE A 51 -9.43 -24.88 -7.86
C ILE A 51 -8.68 -25.17 -9.16
N VAL A 52 -7.86 -24.22 -9.62
CA VAL A 52 -7.04 -24.38 -10.84
C VAL A 52 -5.63 -23.93 -10.53
N SER A 53 -4.65 -24.74 -10.91
CA SER A 53 -3.22 -24.42 -10.83
C SER A 53 -2.53 -25.00 -12.04
N GLU A 54 -2.43 -24.20 -13.11
CA GLU A 54 -1.89 -24.63 -14.39
C GLU A 54 -0.88 -23.60 -14.92
N VAL A 55 0.05 -24.06 -15.76
CA VAL A 55 0.90 -23.16 -16.56
C VAL A 55 0.23 -23.03 -17.92
N GLY A 56 -0.31 -21.85 -18.19
CA GLY A 56 -0.87 -21.50 -19.49
C GLY A 56 0.21 -20.98 -20.44
N ASP A 57 0.03 -21.26 -21.71
CA ASP A 57 0.84 -20.69 -22.78
C ASP A 57 0.19 -19.40 -23.28
N ARG A 58 0.93 -18.30 -23.28
CA ARG A 58 0.53 -17.05 -23.92
C ARG A 58 1.52 -16.74 -25.04
N GLN A 59 1.02 -16.65 -26.26
CA GLN A 59 1.83 -16.20 -27.38
C GLN A 59 1.55 -14.72 -27.66
N ILE A 60 2.50 -13.86 -27.33
CA ILE A 60 2.48 -12.45 -27.75
C ILE A 60 3.52 -12.32 -28.88
N GLY A 61 3.06 -12.34 -30.12
CA GLY A 61 3.93 -12.32 -31.30
C GLY A 61 4.64 -13.65 -31.56
N LYS A 62 5.96 -13.64 -31.76
CA LYS A 62 6.76 -14.84 -32.08
C LYS A 62 7.31 -15.58 -30.85
N ALA A 63 7.25 -14.99 -29.66
CA ALA A 63 7.79 -15.58 -28.44
C ALA A 63 6.69 -16.28 -27.63
N LYS A 64 7.00 -17.48 -27.12
CA LYS A 64 6.14 -18.24 -26.22
C LYS A 64 6.41 -17.77 -24.79
N GLU A 65 5.42 -17.15 -24.15
CA GLU A 65 5.46 -16.78 -22.73
C GLU A 65 4.65 -17.78 -21.91
N TYR A 66 5.21 -18.22 -20.79
CA TYR A 66 4.49 -19.05 -19.82
C TYR A 66 3.83 -18.16 -18.77
N ARG A 67 2.52 -18.31 -18.56
CA ARG A 67 1.77 -17.59 -17.53
C ARG A 67 1.14 -18.58 -16.55
N HIS A 68 1.33 -18.35 -15.26
CA HIS A 68 0.65 -19.14 -14.25
C HIS A 68 -0.85 -18.75 -14.18
N LYS A 69 -1.72 -19.75 -14.31
CA LYS A 69 -3.18 -19.64 -14.16
C LYS A 69 -3.56 -20.27 -12.82
N LEU A 70 -3.72 -19.42 -11.81
CA LEU A 70 -4.21 -19.81 -10.49
C LEU A 70 -5.61 -19.26 -10.30
N VAL A 71 -6.55 -20.15 -9.99
CA VAL A 71 -7.90 -19.78 -9.56
C VAL A 71 -8.10 -20.36 -8.17
N TYR A 72 -8.49 -19.51 -7.22
CA TYR A 72 -8.81 -19.92 -5.87
C TYR A 72 -10.21 -19.43 -5.49
N GLU A 73 -10.89 -20.25 -4.69
CA GLU A 73 -12.18 -19.92 -4.10
C GLU A 73 -12.03 -19.78 -2.59
N TYR A 74 -12.73 -18.82 -2.02
CA TYR A 74 -12.68 -18.53 -0.60
C TYR A 74 -14.05 -18.06 -0.12
N ARG A 75 -14.29 -18.23 1.19
CA ARG A 75 -15.53 -17.80 1.84
C ARG A 75 -15.24 -16.66 2.80
N VAL A 76 -16.06 -15.62 2.72
CA VAL A 76 -16.08 -14.48 3.66
C VAL A 76 -17.53 -14.26 4.03
N ASP A 77 -17.84 -14.27 5.33
CA ASP A 77 -19.20 -14.08 5.85
C ASP A 77 -20.25 -14.94 5.12
N ASP A 78 -19.96 -16.24 4.98
CA ASP A 78 -20.75 -17.26 4.27
C ASP A 78 -21.04 -16.99 2.78
N LYS A 79 -20.39 -15.98 2.18
CA LYS A 79 -20.44 -15.72 0.73
C LYS A 79 -19.21 -16.29 0.04
N PHE A 80 -19.46 -16.93 -1.09
CA PHE A 80 -18.41 -17.48 -1.95
C PHE A 80 -17.84 -16.40 -2.87
N TYR A 81 -16.53 -16.37 -2.94
CA TYR A 81 -15.78 -15.51 -3.84
C TYR A 81 -14.76 -16.32 -4.62
N ARG A 82 -14.52 -15.90 -5.86
CA ARG A 82 -13.52 -16.49 -6.76
C ARG A 82 -12.48 -15.43 -7.10
N GLY A 83 -11.22 -15.77 -6.87
CA GLY A 83 -10.07 -14.91 -7.13
C GLY A 83 -9.16 -15.50 -8.20
N GLU A 84 -8.76 -14.66 -9.15
CA GLU A 84 -7.75 -14.99 -10.19
C GLU A 84 -6.56 -14.03 -10.13
N ARG A 85 -6.64 -13.02 -9.25
CA ARG A 85 -5.62 -11.98 -9.15
C ARG A 85 -4.43 -12.50 -8.36
N LEU A 86 -3.37 -12.79 -9.11
CA LEU A 86 -2.05 -13.06 -8.57
C LEU A 86 -1.31 -11.73 -8.40
N LYS A 87 -0.93 -11.40 -7.16
CA LYS A 87 0.13 -10.42 -6.92
C LYS A 87 1.41 -11.20 -6.63
N ARG A 88 2.51 -10.81 -7.29
CA ARG A 88 3.83 -11.33 -6.94
C ARG A 88 4.15 -10.85 -5.53
N ARG A 89 4.01 -11.73 -4.54
CA ARG A 89 4.57 -11.49 -3.21
C ARG A 89 6.02 -11.93 -3.29
N GLU A 90 6.95 -11.02 -3.06
CA GLU A 90 8.33 -11.43 -2.80
C GLU A 90 8.31 -12.36 -1.58
N ASN A 91 8.90 -13.54 -1.73
CA ASN A 91 8.91 -14.51 -0.65
C ASN A 91 9.86 -13.96 0.44
N PRO A 92 9.36 -13.67 1.67
CA PRO A 92 10.20 -13.12 2.74
C PRO A 92 11.34 -14.06 3.16
N TYR A 93 11.27 -15.34 2.80
CA TYR A 93 12.30 -16.34 3.05
C TYR A 93 13.33 -16.49 1.90
N PHE A 94 13.11 -15.85 0.75
CA PHE A 94 14.12 -15.73 -0.32
C PHE A 94 15.00 -14.51 -0.09
N LYS A 95 15.60 -14.37 1.10
CA LYS A 95 16.82 -13.56 1.20
C LYS A 95 17.95 -14.44 0.66
N LYS A 96 18.52 -14.06 -0.51
CA LYS A 96 19.76 -14.66 -0.99
C LYS A 96 20.77 -14.60 0.15
N LYS A 97 21.27 -15.76 0.58
CA LYS A 97 22.51 -15.87 1.35
C LYS A 97 23.67 -15.38 0.48
#